data_AF-A0A951STJ0-F1
#
_entry.id   AF-A0A951STJ0-F1
#
_cell.length_a   1.000
_cell.length_b   1.000
_cell.length_c   1.000
_cell.angle_alpha   90.00
_cell.angle_beta   90.00
_cell.angle_gamma   90.00
#
_symmetry.space_group_name_H-M   'P 1'
#
loop_
_entity.id
_entity.type
_entity.pdbx_description
1 polymer ?
#
loop_
_entity_poly.entity_id
_entity_poly.type
_entity_poly.pdbx_seq_one_letter_code
_entity_poly.pdbx_strand_id
1 'polypeptide(L)' 'MINASKVLEIGTLTGYSGLCIMRALPGIGKLITVDLLKKHTDTAKSFFRKAGLEKISLQLVPVELIT' A
#
# COMPACT_ATOMS: atom_id res chain seq x y z
N MET A 1 8.02 19.43 -6.20
CA MET A 1 7.62 18.00 -6.12
C MET A 1 8.47 17.32 -5.05
N ILE A 2 7.89 16.44 -4.22
CA ILE A 2 8.62 15.71 -3.17
C ILE A 2 9.06 14.37 -3.77
N ASN A 3 10.36 14.19 -4.02
CA ASN A 3 10.93 12.97 -4.63
C ASN A 3 11.00 11.81 -3.60
N ALA A 4 9.83 11.41 -3.08
CA ALA A 4 9.74 10.37 -2.07
C ALA A 4 10.10 8.99 -2.64
N SER A 5 10.87 8.21 -1.89
CA SER A 5 11.26 6.83 -2.24
C SER A 5 10.77 5.79 -1.23
N LYS A 6 10.30 6.23 -0.05
CA LYS A 6 9.76 5.38 1.02
C LYS A 6 8.53 6.06 1.61
N VAL A 7 7.39 5.38 1.62
CA VAL A 7 6.13 5.90 2.13
C VAL A 7 5.52 4.90 3.11
N LEU A 8 5.01 5.42 4.23
CA LEU A 8 4.13 4.70 5.15
C LEU A 8 2.73 5.28 5.02
N GLU A 9 1.76 4.41 4.74
CA GLU A 9 0.33 4.74 4.70
C GLU A 9 -0.37 4.08 5.88
N ILE A 10 -1.18 4.85 6.60
CA ILE A 10 -2.04 4.37 7.69
C ILE A 10 -3.49 4.46 7.22
N GLY A 11 -4.12 3.29 7.04
CA GLY A 11 -5.44 3.14 6.41
C GLY A 11 -5.31 2.72 4.95
N THR A 12 -5.43 1.43 4.67
CA THR A 12 -5.35 0.88 3.32
C THR A 12 -6.71 0.84 2.62
N LEU A 13 -7.79 0.52 3.35
CA LEU A 13 -9.13 0.24 2.82
C LEU A 13 -9.08 -0.63 1.54
N THR A 14 -9.55 -0.12 0.40
CA THR A 14 -9.54 -0.83 -0.88
C THR A 14 -8.27 -0.56 -1.70
N GLY A 15 -7.35 0.28 -1.22
CA GLY A 15 -6.03 0.52 -1.83
C GLY A 15 -5.96 1.67 -2.83
N TYR A 16 -6.95 2.57 -2.89
CA TYR A 16 -6.93 3.66 -3.88
C TYR A 16 -5.79 4.67 -3.66
N SER A 17 -5.59 5.14 -2.43
CA SER A 17 -4.48 6.04 -2.09
C SER A 17 -3.12 5.36 -2.29
N GLY A 18 -2.99 4.10 -1.87
CA GLY A 18 -1.80 3.28 -2.12
C GLY A 18 -1.48 3.16 -3.62
N LEU A 19 -2.48 2.99 -4.49
CA LEU A 19 -2.28 2.98 -5.95
C LEU A 19 -1.72 4.31 -6.46
N CYS A 20 -2.24 5.44 -5.98
CA CYS A 20 -1.76 6.76 -6.34
C CYS A 20 -0.29 6.95 -5.91
N ILE A 21 0.03 6.55 -4.68
CA ILE A 21 1.39 6.62 -4.14
C ILE A 21 2.32 5.75 -4.97
N MET A 22 1.97 4.49 -5.22
CA MET A 22 2.79 3.54 -5.99
C MET A 22 3.07 4.04 -7.41
N ARG A 23 2.10 4.66 -8.09
CA ARG A 23 2.32 5.25 -9.42
C ARG A 23 3.28 6.44 -9.41
N ALA A 24 3.33 7.18 -8.31
CA ALA A 24 4.22 8.33 -8.17
C ALA A 24 5.63 7.94 -7.71
N LEU A 25 5.79 6.75 -7.13
CA LEU A 25 7.09 6.27 -6.66
C LEU A 25 8.05 5.98 -7.84
N PRO A 26 9.35 6.23 -7.66
CA PRO A 26 10.37 5.74 -8.60
C PRO A 26 10.36 4.21 -8.64
N GLY A 27 10.89 3.59 -9.70
CA GLY A 27 10.82 2.13 -9.90
C GLY A 27 11.37 1.25 -8.77
N ILE A 28 12.23 1.81 -7.90
CA ILE A 28 12.78 1.16 -6.70
C ILE A 28 12.13 1.63 -5.38
N GLY A 29 11.04 2.39 -5.46
CA GLY A 29 10.34 2.94 -4.32
C GLY A 29 9.60 1.87 -3.50
N LYS A 30 9.39 2.16 -2.22
CA LYS A 30 8.70 1.27 -1.28
C LYS A 30 7.48 1.93 -0.65
N LEU A 31 6.35 1.23 -0.66
CA LEU A 31 5.15 1.56 0.12
C LEU A 31 4.94 0.50 1.20
N ILE A 32 4.82 0.93 2.45
CA ILE A 32 4.25 0.11 3.53
C ILE A 32 2.86 0.68 3.80
N THR A 33 1.84 -0.16 3.74
CA THR A 33 0.46 0.26 4.05
C THR A 33 -0.13 -0.67 5.09
N VAL A 34 -0.84 -0.08 6.06
CA VAL A 34 -1.39 -0.82 7.19
C VAL A 34 -2.87 -0.54 7.37
N ASP A 35 -3.61 -1.57 7.78
CA ASP A 35 -5.04 -1.46 8.06
C ASP A 35 -5.40 -2.38 9.22
N LEU A 36 -6.45 -2.03 9.98
CA LEU A 36 -6.93 -2.86 11.09
C LEU A 36 -7.61 -4.13 10.60
N LEU A 37 -8.32 -4.06 9.46
CA LEU A 37 -9.13 -5.18 8.99
C LEU A 37 -8.42 -5.95 7.88
N LYS A 38 -8.14 -7.23 8.12
CA LYS A 38 -7.55 -8.12 7.09
C LYS A 38 -8.30 -8.08 5.76
N LYS A 39 -9.64 -7.98 5.78
CA LYS A 39 -10.48 -7.88 4.58
C LYS A 39 -10.10 -6.70 3.66
N HIS A 40 -9.65 -5.58 4.24
CA HIS A 40 -9.19 -4.41 3.50
C HIS A 40 -7.89 -4.75 2.77
N THR A 41 -6.91 -5.30 3.50
CA THR A 41 -5.63 -5.71 2.91
C THR A 41 -5.79 -6.76 1.79
N ASP A 42 -6.71 -7.73 1.95
CA ASP A 42 -7.00 -8.73 0.91
C ASP A 42 -7.61 -8.08 -0.35
N THR A 43 -8.51 -7.11 -0.15
CA THR A 43 -9.15 -6.35 -1.25
C THR A 43 -8.14 -5.48 -1.98
N ALA A 44 -7.33 -4.72 -1.25
CA ALA A 44 -6.28 -3.87 -1.80
C ALA A 44 -5.25 -4.68 -2.61
N LYS A 45 -4.82 -5.84 -2.10
CA LYS A 45 -3.92 -6.76 -2.81
C LYS A 45 -4.49 -7.20 -4.17
N SER A 46 -5.79 -7.43 -4.26
CA SER A 46 -6.46 -7.76 -5.53
C SER A 46 -6.38 -6.60 -6.54
N PHE A 47 -6.63 -5.37 -6.10
CA PHE A 47 -6.55 -4.19 -6.96
C PHE A 47 -5.11 -3.86 -7.37
N PHE A 48 -4.15 -3.98 -6.47
CA PHE A 48 -2.72 -3.78 -6.80
C PHE A 48 -2.25 -4.77 -7.87
N ARG A 49 -2.65 -6.04 -7.75
CA ARG A 49 -2.37 -7.06 -8.78
C ARG A 49 -3.03 -6.72 -10.12
N LYS A 50 -4.29 -6.30 -10.11
CA LYS A 50 -4.99 -5.85 -11.34
C LYS A 50 -4.32 -4.66 -12.00
N ALA A 51 -3.64 -3.81 -11.23
CA ALA A 51 -2.88 -2.67 -11.74
C ALA A 51 -1.46 -3.01 -12.21
N GLY A 52 -0.99 -4.25 -12.04
CA GLY A 52 0.38 -4.67 -12.38
C GLY A 52 1.45 -4.02 -11.52
N LEU A 53 1.08 -3.51 -10.34
CA LEU A 53 1.98 -2.78 -9.44
C LEU A 53 2.53 -3.67 -8.31
N GLU A 54 2.33 -4.99 -8.37
CA GLU A 54 2.87 -5.92 -7.34
C GLU A 54 4.40 -5.90 -7.22
N LYS A 55 5.12 -5.41 -8.25
CA LYS A 55 6.58 -5.35 -8.30
C LYS A 55 7.17 -4.16 -7.53
N ILE A 56 6.37 -3.13 -7.26
CA ILE A 56 6.80 -2.04 -6.38
C ILE A 56 6.85 -2.63 -4.97
N SER A 57 7.95 -2.41 -4.26
CA SER A 57 8.16 -3.00 -2.93
C SER A 57 7.00 -2.60 -2.02
N LEU A 58 6.13 -3.57 -1.74
CA LEU A 58 4.86 -3.33 -1.08
C LEU A 58 4.72 -4.29 0.09
N GLN A 59 4.47 -3.75 1.27
CA GLN A 59 4.23 -4.53 2.47
C GLN A 59 2.88 -4.13 3.05
N LEU A 60 1.93 -5.08 3.02
CA LEU A 60 0.62 -4.93 3.67
C LEU A 60 0.69 -5.63 5.01
N VAL A 61 0.36 -4.91 6.07
CA VAL A 61 0.35 -5.47 7.43
C VAL A 61 -1.01 -5.21 8.06
N PRO A 62 -1.75 -6.25 8.49
CA PRO A 62 -2.88 -6.05 9.38
C PRO A 62 -2.35 -5.63 10.75
N VAL A 63 -2.97 -4.61 11.35
CA VAL A 63 -2.63 -4.15 12.70
C VAL A 63 -3.71 -4.63 13.66
N GLU A 64 -3.29 -5.20 14.78
CA GLU A 64 -4.17 -5.52 15.90
C GLU A 64 -4.13 -4.36 16.91
N LEU A 65 -5.29 -4.05 17.51
CA LEU A 65 -5.35 -3.08 18.60
C LEU A 65 -4.67 -3.70 19.82
N ILE A 66 -3.57 -3.10 20.27
CA ILE A 66 -2.97 -3.42 21.56
C ILE A 66 -3.87 -2.75 22.61
N THR A 67 -4.75 -3.54 23.23
CA THR A 67 -5.59 -3.15 24.37
C THR A 67 -4.90 -3.46 25.68
#